data_AF-A0A0N0K097-F1
#
_entry.id   AF-A0A0N0K097-F1
#
_cell.length_a   1.000
_cell.length_b   1.000
_cell.length_c   1.000
_cell.angle_alpha   90.00
_cell.angle_beta   90.00
_cell.angle_gamma   90.00
#
_symmetry.space_group_name_H-M   'P 1'
#
loop_
_entity.id
_entity.type
_entity.pdbx_description
1 polymer ?
#
loop_
_entity_poly.entity_id
_entity_poly.type
_entity_poly.pdbx_seq_one_letter_code
_entity_poly.pdbx_strand_id
1 'polypeptide(L)'
;MLRIAERDHGITAKRLAAETGIPLSTVQSWKRDLAPAQMALGDFVAVCRVIPDHLTSLCLEPAGKQVVSDGEGDGLLNELLVATSGYAADHIERMSDGSICHRDKAALAERARVISSLATKVARS
;
A
#
# COMPACT_ATOMS: atom_id res chain seq x y z
N MET A 1 -6.69 6.28 1.41
CA MET A 1 -7.72 5.24 1.26
C MET A 1 -9.14 5.82 1.12
N LEU A 2 -9.82 6.34 2.17
CA LEU A 2 -11.23 6.78 2.08
C LEU A 2 -11.53 7.83 0.99
N ARG A 3 -10.64 8.82 0.78
CA ARG A 3 -10.78 9.82 -0.30
C ARG A 3 -10.72 9.19 -1.70
N ILE A 4 -9.86 8.20 -1.87
CA ILE A 4 -9.65 7.49 -3.15
C ILE A 4 -10.84 6.57 -3.41
N ALA A 5 -11.33 5.87 -2.38
CA ALA A 5 -12.52 5.03 -2.47
C ALA A 5 -13.77 5.82 -2.92
N GLU A 6 -13.93 7.07 -2.46
CA GLU A 6 -15.02 7.93 -2.92
C GLU A 6 -14.81 8.43 -4.35
N ARG A 7 -13.60 8.91 -4.69
CA ARG A 7 -13.28 9.48 -6.01
C ARG A 7 -13.37 8.44 -7.14
N ASP A 8 -12.80 7.26 -6.93
CA ASP A 8 -12.56 6.28 -8.01
C ASP A 8 -13.58 5.13 -8.00
N HIS A 9 -14.22 4.87 -6.84
CA HIS A 9 -15.14 3.73 -6.68
C HIS A 9 -16.56 4.14 -6.25
N GLY A 10 -16.83 5.45 -6.11
CA GLY A 10 -18.14 5.95 -5.70
C GLY A 10 -18.56 5.54 -4.28
N ILE A 11 -17.63 5.10 -3.45
CA ILE A 11 -17.89 4.68 -2.07
C ILE A 11 -17.96 5.93 -1.19
N THR A 12 -19.13 6.56 -1.18
CA THR A 12 -19.37 7.78 -0.39
C THR A 12 -19.39 7.49 1.11
N ALA A 13 -19.16 8.52 1.92
CA ALA A 13 -19.26 8.41 3.38
C ALA A 13 -20.65 7.93 3.86
N LYS A 14 -21.73 8.30 3.15
CA LYS A 14 -23.09 7.85 3.43
C LYS A 14 -23.25 6.35 3.20
N ARG A 15 -22.71 5.86 2.08
CA ARG A 15 -22.72 4.43 1.76
C ARG A 15 -21.92 3.63 2.77
N LEU A 16 -20.72 4.10 3.09
CA LEU A 16 -19.85 3.45 4.07
C LEU A 16 -20.52 3.35 5.44
N ALA A 17 -21.15 4.43 5.91
CA ALA A 17 -21.90 4.45 7.18
C ALA A 17 -23.07 3.45 7.19
N ALA A 18 -23.81 3.35 6.07
CA ALA A 18 -24.92 2.41 5.94
C ALA A 18 -24.45 0.94 5.92
N GLU A 19 -23.36 0.63 5.22
CA GLU A 19 -22.87 -0.75 5.08
C GLU A 19 -22.09 -1.24 6.31
N THR A 20 -21.44 -0.34 7.06
CA THR A 20 -20.63 -0.69 8.24
C THR A 20 -21.38 -0.52 9.56
N GLY A 21 -22.48 0.23 9.59
CA GLY A 21 -23.17 0.63 10.81
C GLY A 21 -22.46 1.73 11.62
N ILE A 22 -21.35 2.26 11.11
CA ILE A 22 -20.57 3.32 11.76
C ILE A 22 -21.29 4.66 11.55
N PRO A 23 -21.41 5.53 12.58
CA PRO A 23 -22.06 6.83 12.42
C PRO A 23 -21.44 7.67 11.30
N LEU A 24 -22.28 8.30 10.48
CA LEU A 24 -21.84 9.14 9.36
C LEU A 24 -20.89 10.26 9.80
N SER A 25 -21.15 10.87 10.95
CA SER A 25 -20.29 11.91 11.54
C SER A 25 -18.88 11.39 11.81
N THR A 26 -18.76 10.16 12.30
CA THR A 26 -17.49 9.46 12.54
C THR A 26 -16.76 9.21 11.22
N VAL A 27 -17.44 8.66 10.21
CA VAL A 27 -16.83 8.42 8.88
C VAL A 27 -16.36 9.73 8.25
N GLN A 28 -17.14 10.81 8.37
CA GLN A 28 -16.76 12.13 7.87
C GLN A 28 -15.57 12.73 8.62
N SER A 29 -15.44 12.46 9.93
CA SER A 29 -14.30 12.92 10.72
C SER A 29 -12.97 12.34 10.23
N TRP A 30 -12.96 11.06 9.82
CA TRP A 30 -11.78 10.38 9.27
C TRP A 30 -11.33 10.94 7.93
N LYS A 31 -12.20 11.62 7.20
CA LYS A 31 -11.87 12.26 5.91
C LYS A 31 -11.27 13.65 6.06
N ARG A 32 -11.36 14.28 7.24
CA ARG A 32 -10.91 15.67 7.48
C ARG A 32 -9.45 15.71 7.94
N ASP A 33 -8.69 16.68 7.43
CA ASP A 33 -7.23 16.78 7.63
C ASP A 33 -6.79 17.35 8.99
N LEU A 34 -7.69 17.92 9.80
CA LEU A 34 -7.30 18.73 10.97
C LEU A 34 -7.10 17.95 12.29
N ALA A 35 -7.70 16.76 12.42
CA ALA A 35 -7.46 15.78 13.49
C ALA A 35 -8.46 14.64 13.27
N PRO A 36 -8.21 13.70 12.34
CA PRO A 36 -9.11 12.58 12.15
C PRO A 36 -9.21 11.79 13.46
N ALA A 37 -10.42 11.46 13.88
CA ALA A 37 -10.60 10.55 15.00
C ALA A 37 -9.76 9.28 14.74
N GLN A 38 -9.04 8.80 15.75
CA GLN A 38 -8.34 7.52 15.59
C GLN A 38 -9.38 6.45 15.26
N MET A 39 -9.18 5.78 14.13
CA MET A 39 -10.06 4.69 13.73
C MET A 39 -9.75 3.49 14.62
N ALA A 40 -10.75 3.03 15.37
CA ALA A 40 -10.60 1.80 16.14
C ALA A 40 -10.34 0.62 15.18
N LEU A 41 -9.58 -0.38 15.60
CA LEU A 41 -9.27 -1.53 14.74
C LEU A 41 -10.53 -2.27 14.27
N GLY A 42 -11.56 -2.37 15.12
CA GLY A 42 -12.85 -2.96 14.75
C GLY A 42 -13.55 -2.19 13.62
N ASP A 43 -13.55 -0.86 13.71
CA ASP A 43 -14.09 0.02 12.67
C ASP A 43 -13.29 -0.11 11.37
N PHE A 44 -11.96 -0.20 11.47
CA PHE A 44 -11.09 -0.41 10.33
C PHE A 44 -11.39 -1.73 9.60
N VAL A 45 -11.56 -2.83 10.33
CA VAL A 45 -11.95 -4.12 9.75
C VAL A 45 -13.31 -4.03 9.06
N ALA A 46 -14.28 -3.34 9.66
CA ALA A 46 -15.60 -3.15 9.04
C ALA A 46 -15.51 -2.34 7.73
N VAL A 47 -14.72 -1.26 7.74
CA VAL A 47 -14.45 -0.43 6.56
C VAL A 47 -13.77 -1.24 5.44
N CYS A 48 -12.83 -2.13 5.78
CA CYS A 48 -12.13 -2.97 4.81
C CYS A 48 -13.04 -3.97 4.08
N ARG A 49 -14.20 -4.34 4.66
CA ARG A 49 -15.16 -5.23 3.99
C ARG A 49 -15.93 -4.54 2.85
N VAL A 50 -15.95 -3.22 2.84
CA VAL A 50 -16.72 -2.40 1.88
C VAL A 50 -15.80 -1.84 0.77
N ILE A 51 -14.54 -1.58 1.12
CA ILE A 51 -13.57 -0.90 0.24
C ILE A 51 -12.74 -1.95 -0.52
N PRO A 52 -12.40 -1.71 -1.80
CA PRO A 52 -11.52 -2.60 -2.56
C PRO A 52 -10.20 -2.91 -1.86
N ASP A 53 -9.77 -4.17 -1.94
CA ASP A 53 -8.58 -4.68 -1.24
C ASP A 53 -7.28 -3.92 -1.58
N HIS A 54 -7.14 -3.47 -2.83
CA HIS A 54 -5.98 -2.68 -3.25
C HIS A 54 -5.91 -1.28 -2.60
N LEU A 55 -7.00 -0.78 -2.02
CA LEU A 55 -7.00 0.46 -1.25
C LEU A 55 -6.82 0.20 0.24
N THR A 56 -7.27 -0.95 0.74
CA THR A 56 -7.06 -1.36 2.14
C THR A 56 -5.59 -1.75 2.39
N SER A 57 -4.91 -2.27 1.37
CA SER A 57 -3.46 -2.51 1.39
C SER A 57 -2.67 -1.22 1.68
N LEU A 58 -3.10 -0.05 1.21
CA LEU A 58 -2.45 1.24 1.50
C LEU A 58 -2.46 1.61 2.99
N CYS A 59 -3.38 1.03 3.78
CA CYS A 59 -3.50 1.27 5.21
C CYS A 59 -2.77 0.22 6.06
N LEU A 60 -2.50 -0.94 5.48
CA LEU A 60 -1.95 -2.10 6.18
C LEU A 60 -0.63 -2.57 5.59
N GLU A 61 -0.10 -1.92 4.56
CA GLU A 61 1.25 -2.17 4.09
C GLU A 61 2.15 -2.04 5.32
N PRO A 62 2.69 -3.15 5.90
CA PRO A 62 4.02 -2.99 6.46
C PRO A 62 4.82 -2.50 5.27
N ALA A 63 5.65 -1.46 5.45
CA ALA A 63 6.49 -0.99 4.36
C ALA A 63 6.92 -2.18 3.49
N GLY A 64 6.49 -2.23 2.23
CA GLY A 64 6.93 -3.27 1.31
C GLY A 64 6.14 -4.59 1.15
N LYS A 65 4.84 -4.73 1.49
CA LYS A 65 4.06 -5.94 1.08
C LYS A 65 2.70 -5.59 0.45
N GLN A 66 2.48 -6.04 -0.79
CA GLN A 66 1.25 -5.83 -1.55
C GLN A 66 0.48 -7.14 -1.79
N VAL A 67 -0.86 -7.04 -1.81
CA VAL A 67 -1.75 -8.10 -2.31
C VAL A 67 -1.86 -7.93 -3.82
N VAL A 68 -1.23 -8.83 -4.57
CA VAL A 68 -1.33 -8.89 -6.02
C VAL A 68 -2.49 -9.82 -6.36
N SER A 69 -3.40 -9.39 -7.24
CA SER A 69 -4.42 -10.26 -7.80
C SER A 69 -3.77 -11.12 -8.88
N ASP A 70 -3.97 -12.44 -8.86
CA ASP A 70 -3.48 -13.40 -9.87
C ASP A 70 -4.17 -13.25 -11.25
N GLY A 71 -4.37 -12.02 -11.71
CA GLY A 71 -4.90 -11.72 -13.03
C GLY A 71 -3.82 -11.79 -14.10
N GLU A 72 -4.10 -12.46 -15.21
CA GLU A 72 -3.31 -12.38 -16.43
C GLU A 72 -3.19 -10.93 -16.90
N GLY A 73 -2.06 -10.28 -16.65
CA GLY A 73 -1.83 -8.92 -17.12
C GLY A 73 -0.49 -8.38 -16.68
N ASP A 74 0.24 -7.79 -17.62
CA ASP A 74 1.36 -6.87 -17.43
C ASP A 74 2.80 -7.41 -17.37
N GLY A 75 3.08 -8.63 -17.85
CA GLY A 75 4.44 -9.07 -18.27
C GLY A 75 5.64 -8.42 -17.52
N LEU A 76 6.44 -7.60 -18.23
CA LEU A 76 7.62 -6.90 -17.67
C LEU A 76 7.27 -5.85 -16.58
N LEU A 77 6.09 -5.23 -16.64
CA LEU A 77 5.63 -4.27 -15.62
C LEU A 77 5.31 -4.98 -14.29
N ASN A 78 4.69 -6.16 -14.35
CA ASN A 78 4.46 -6.99 -13.17
C ASN A 78 5.78 -7.53 -12.59
N GLU A 79 6.72 -7.96 -13.44
CA GLU A 79 8.07 -8.35 -12.99
C GLU A 79 8.80 -7.20 -12.28
N LEU A 80 8.69 -5.97 -12.80
CA LEU A 80 9.26 -4.78 -12.17
C LEU A 80 8.58 -4.46 -10.83
N LEU A 81 7.25 -4.56 -10.76
CA LEU A 81 6.48 -4.39 -9.53
C LEU A 81 6.95 -5.37 -8.45
N VAL A 82 7.05 -6.66 -8.78
CA VAL A 82 7.52 -7.70 -7.85
C VAL A 82 8.96 -7.44 -7.40
N ALA A 83 9.86 -7.07 -8.31
CA ALA A 83 11.26 -6.82 -7.98
C ALA A 83 11.45 -5.60 -7.04
N THR A 84 10.65 -4.56 -7.23
CA THR A 84 10.71 -3.32 -6.42
C THR A 84 9.98 -3.45 -5.08
N SER A 85 9.00 -4.35 -4.99
CA SER A 85 8.24 -4.62 -3.77
C SER A 85 9.15 -5.01 -2.62
N GLY A 86 9.07 -4.30 -1.49
CA GLY A 86 9.88 -4.60 -0.31
C GLY A 86 11.27 -3.97 -0.28
N TYR A 87 11.76 -3.39 -1.39
CA TYR A 87 13.13 -2.86 -1.44
C TYR A 87 13.38 -1.74 -0.41
N ALA A 88 12.44 -0.79 -0.28
CA ALA A 88 12.55 0.30 0.68
C ALA A 88 12.50 -0.20 2.14
N ALA A 89 11.70 -1.23 2.40
CA ALA A 89 11.53 -1.81 3.72
C ALA A 89 12.78 -2.57 4.17
N ASP A 90 13.32 -3.43 3.29
CA ASP A 90 14.60 -4.09 3.52
C ASP A 90 15.70 -3.07 3.82
N HIS A 91 15.71 -1.93 3.15
CA HIS A 91 16.68 -0.87 3.40
C HIS A 91 16.50 -0.28 4.81
N ILE A 92 15.27 0.06 5.20
CA ILE A 92 14.95 0.63 6.50
C ILE A 92 15.27 -0.37 7.62
N GLU A 93 14.90 -1.65 7.46
CA GLU A 93 15.16 -2.71 8.43
C GLU A 93 16.66 -2.93 8.62
N ARG A 94 17.43 -2.99 7.52
CA ARG A 94 18.90 -3.13 7.59
C ARG A 94 19.60 -1.87 8.11
N MET A 95 18.89 -0.75 8.23
CA MET A 95 19.34 0.49 8.84
C MET A 95 18.81 0.67 10.28
N SER A 96 18.07 -0.30 10.85
CA SER A 96 17.42 -0.15 12.16
C SER A 96 18.39 0.25 13.26
N ASP A 97 19.62 -0.26 13.19
CA ASP A 97 20.67 -0.07 14.18
C ASP A 97 21.57 1.14 13.84
N GLY A 98 21.16 1.97 12.88
CA GLY A 98 21.85 3.18 12.46
C GLY A 98 23.07 2.96 11.55
N SER A 99 23.41 1.71 11.23
CA SER A 99 24.49 1.39 10.29
C SER A 99 24.19 0.11 9.47
N ILE A 100 24.42 0.17 8.16
CA ILE A 100 24.35 -1.01 7.27
C ILE A 100 25.71 -1.71 7.26
N CYS A 101 25.73 -3.02 7.54
CA CYS A 101 26.94 -3.81 7.39
C CYS A 101 27.30 -4.05 5.90
N HIS A 102 28.55 -4.41 5.62
CA HIS A 102 29.03 -4.60 4.24
C HIS A 102 28.24 -5.67 3.46
N ARG A 103 27.75 -6.74 4.12
CA ARG A 103 26.96 -7.80 3.48
C ARG A 103 25.57 -7.29 3.10
N ASP A 104 24.94 -6.53 3.99
CA ASP A 104 23.64 -5.91 3.75
C ASP A 104 23.69 -4.87 2.65
N LYS A 105 24.75 -4.07 2.61
CA LYS A 105 25.01 -3.12 1.53
C LYS A 105 25.14 -3.83 0.18
N ALA A 106 25.88 -4.94 0.14
CA ALA A 106 26.06 -5.72 -1.08
C ALA A 106 24.74 -6.35 -1.55
N ALA A 107 23.92 -6.88 -0.63
CA ALA A 107 22.61 -7.45 -0.95
C ALA A 107 21.63 -6.38 -1.48
N LEU A 108 21.58 -5.20 -0.85
CA LEU A 108 20.78 -4.07 -1.33
C LEU A 108 21.25 -3.60 -2.71
N ALA A 109 22.57 -3.49 -2.92
CA ALA A 109 23.12 -3.09 -4.21
C ALA A 109 22.80 -4.09 -5.32
N GLU A 110 22.86 -5.39 -5.04
CA GLU A 110 22.50 -6.42 -6.02
C GLU A 110 21.02 -6.34 -6.40
N ARG A 111 20.15 -6.20 -5.40
CA ARG A 111 18.72 -6.03 -5.63
C ARG A 111 18.41 -4.76 -6.45
N ALA A 112 19.12 -3.66 -6.19
CA ALA A 112 19.01 -2.43 -6.96
C ALA A 112 19.43 -2.62 -8.43
N ARG A 113 20.46 -3.43 -8.72
CA ARG A 113 20.87 -3.75 -10.09
C ARG A 113 19.78 -4.50 -10.85
N VAL A 114 19.15 -5.49 -10.21
CA VAL A 114 18.03 -6.25 -10.79
C VAL A 114 16.87 -5.32 -11.14
N ILE A 115 16.48 -4.45 -10.20
CA ILE A 115 15.43 -3.43 -10.41
C ILE A 115 15.80 -2.51 -11.59
N SER A 116 17.03 -1.99 -11.64
CA SER A 116 17.48 -1.10 -12.71
C SER A 116 17.45 -1.75 -14.09
N SER A 117 17.86 -3.02 -14.18
CA SER A 117 17.81 -3.80 -15.41
C SER A 117 16.37 -3.98 -15.90
N LEU A 118 15.45 -4.39 -15.01
CA LEU A 118 14.03 -4.55 -15.33
C LEU A 118 13.39 -3.21 -15.72
N ALA A 119 13.65 -2.14 -14.98
CA ALA A 119 13.14 -0.81 -15.30
C ALA A 119 13.59 -0.33 -16.69
N THR A 120 14.84 -0.63 -17.06
CA THR A 120 15.36 -0.31 -18.40
C THR A 120 14.67 -1.12 -19.50
N LYS A 121 14.35 -2.40 -19.25
CA LYS A 121 13.61 -3.24 -20.20
C LYS A 121 12.18 -2.75 -20.37
N VAL A 122 11.48 -2.47 -19.27
CA VAL A 122 10.12 -1.90 -19.26
C VAL A 122 10.08 -0.55 -20.00
N ALA A 123 11.07 0.32 -19.79
CA ALA A 123 11.11 1.62 -20.47
C ALA A 123 11.32 1.52 -22.00
N ARG A 124 11.67 0.34 -22.52
CA ARG A 124 11.92 0.08 -23.95
C ARG A 124 10.81 -0.75 -24.62
N SER A 125 9.88 -1.32 -23.84
CA SER A 125 8.71 -2.05 -24.34
C SER A 125 7.56 -1.09 -24.63
#